data_AF-A0A3B9NHV0-F1
#
_entry.id   AF-A0A3B9NHV0-F1
#
_cell.length_a   1.000
_cell.length_b   1.000
_cell.length_c   1.000
_cell.angle_alpha   90.00
_cell.angle_beta   90.00
_cell.angle_gamma   90.00
#
_symmetry.space_group_name_H-M   'P 1'
#
loop_
_entity.id
_entity.type
_entity.pdbx_description
1 polymer ?
#
loop_
_entity_poly.entity_id
_entity_poly.type
_entity_poly.pdbx_seq_one_letter_code
_entity_poly.pdbx_strand_id
1 'polypeptide(L)'
;GSSKSVGIEDTFGEDVEVFEELNTILQRLCKQLWTRIGKKEISGRTLNLKIKYADFVQLTRSITLENSFDSEDKIYATAHSLLSKVELVNKVRLLGVSISNFVEEADFPKEGIQLALFEQHP
;
A
#
# COMPACT_ATOMS: atom_id res chain seq x y z
N GLY A 1 9.72 9.69 13.52
CA GLY A 1 10.00 8.37 12.94
C GLY A 1 9.18 8.25 11.67
N SER A 2 9.82 8.10 10.53
CA SER A 2 9.17 8.03 9.21
C SER A 2 8.17 6.88 9.18
N SER A 3 6.96 7.15 8.72
CA SER A 3 5.90 6.15 8.56
C SER A 3 6.37 5.12 7.52
N LYS A 4 6.67 3.89 7.96
CA LYS A 4 7.09 2.79 7.06
C LYS A 4 6.00 2.33 6.09
N SER A 5 4.76 2.74 6.34
CA SER A 5 3.57 2.41 5.56
C SER A 5 2.49 3.48 5.73
N VAL A 6 1.70 3.71 4.68
CA VAL A 6 0.48 4.54 4.69
C VAL A 6 -0.70 3.63 4.33
N GLY A 7 -1.77 3.64 5.12
CA GLY A 7 -2.92 2.76 4.90
C GLY A 7 -4.25 3.34 5.34
N ILE A 8 -5.33 2.77 4.80
CA ILE A 8 -6.71 2.99 5.20
C ILE A 8 -7.35 1.61 5.45
N GLU A 9 -8.16 1.51 6.50
CA GLU A 9 -8.97 0.33 6.78
C GLU A 9 -10.37 0.76 7.21
N ASP A 10 -11.34 -0.14 7.01
CA ASP A 10 -12.73 0.06 7.38
C ASP A 10 -13.23 -1.18 8.13
N THR A 11 -13.79 -0.95 9.31
CA THR A 11 -14.43 -1.98 10.14
C THR A 11 -15.93 -1.87 9.95
N PHE A 12 -16.54 -2.94 9.48
CA PHE A 12 -17.93 -2.91 9.06
C PHE A 12 -18.87 -2.98 10.27
N GLY A 13 -20.04 -2.34 10.15
CA GLY A 13 -21.11 -2.47 11.14
C GLY A 13 -21.76 -3.86 11.13
N GLU A 14 -21.78 -4.49 9.96
CA GLU A 14 -22.25 -5.86 9.73
C GLU A 14 -21.19 -6.61 8.91
N ASP A 15 -20.94 -7.88 9.24
CA ASP A 15 -19.91 -8.67 8.55
C ASP A 15 -20.36 -9.00 7.10
N VAL A 16 -19.44 -8.84 6.15
CA VAL A 16 -19.69 -8.97 4.70
C VAL A 16 -19.17 -10.31 4.18
N GLU A 17 -19.96 -10.98 3.36
CA GLU A 17 -19.57 -12.24 2.70
C GLU A 17 -19.66 -12.20 1.16
N VAL A 18 -20.19 -11.11 0.61
CA VAL A 18 -20.37 -10.92 -0.83
C VAL A 18 -19.14 -10.26 -1.44
N PHE A 19 -18.54 -10.91 -2.43
CA PHE A 19 -17.35 -10.40 -3.11
C PHE A 19 -17.55 -9.02 -3.74
N GLU A 20 -18.69 -8.79 -4.40
CA GLU A 20 -19.00 -7.50 -5.06
C GLU A 20 -19.10 -6.34 -4.07
N GLU A 21 -19.60 -6.61 -2.87
CA GLU A 21 -19.66 -5.63 -1.79
C GLU A 21 -18.25 -5.30 -1.27
N LEU A 22 -17.43 -6.33 -1.01
CA LEU A 22 -16.01 -6.14 -0.66
C LEU A 22 -15.26 -5.37 -1.73
N ASN A 23 -15.52 -5.62 -3.02
CA ASN A 23 -14.89 -4.91 -4.11
C ASN A 23 -15.31 -3.43 -4.17
N THR A 24 -16.58 -3.13 -3.91
CA THR A 24 -17.09 -1.75 -3.81
C THR A 24 -16.41 -0.99 -2.67
N ILE A 25 -16.27 -1.64 -1.52
CA ILE A 25 -15.55 -1.09 -0.36
C ILE A 25 -14.07 -0.90 -0.73
N LEU A 26 -13.44 -1.89 -1.37
CA LEU A 26 -12.04 -1.83 -1.79
C LEU A 26 -11.78 -0.62 -2.70
N GLN A 27 -12.63 -0.39 -3.69
CA GLN A 27 -12.52 0.78 -4.57
C GLN A 27 -12.55 2.10 -3.78
N ARG A 28 -13.50 2.22 -2.84
CA ARG A 28 -13.59 3.38 -1.93
C ARG A 28 -12.32 3.54 -1.08
N LEU A 29 -11.75 2.45 -0.58
CA LEU A 29 -10.53 2.47 0.21
C LEU A 29 -9.31 2.89 -0.62
N CYS A 30 -9.17 2.38 -1.84
CA CYS A 30 -8.09 2.74 -2.76
C CYS A 30 -8.11 4.24 -3.10
N LYS A 31 -9.29 4.81 -3.34
CA LYS A 31 -9.46 6.26 -3.54
C LYS A 31 -9.02 7.10 -2.34
N GLN A 32 -9.43 6.68 -1.14
CA GLN A 32 -9.02 7.34 0.10
C GLN A 32 -7.51 7.22 0.34
N LEU A 33 -6.94 6.05 0.07
CA LEU A 33 -5.51 5.80 0.19
C LEU A 33 -4.71 6.68 -0.77
N TRP A 34 -5.14 6.77 -2.04
CA TRP A 34 -4.53 7.66 -3.03
C TRP A 34 -4.55 9.11 -2.58
N THR A 35 -5.71 9.57 -2.09
CA THR A 35 -5.85 10.92 -1.53
C THR A 35 -4.94 11.14 -0.32
N ARG A 36 -4.77 10.13 0.53
CA ARG A 36 -3.95 10.21 1.75
C ARG A 36 -2.45 10.25 1.48
N ILE A 37 -1.96 9.44 0.55
CA ILE A 37 -0.54 9.40 0.15
C ILE A 37 -0.14 10.73 -0.49
N GLY A 38 -1.06 11.34 -1.27
CA GLY A 38 -0.81 12.60 -1.94
C GLY A 38 0.36 12.54 -2.93
N LYS A 39 0.72 13.68 -3.52
CA LYS A 39 1.77 13.73 -4.55
C LYS A 39 3.21 13.53 -4.02
N LYS A 40 3.41 13.52 -2.70
CA LYS A 40 4.75 13.52 -2.08
C LYS A 40 5.28 12.13 -1.72
N GLU A 41 4.40 11.12 -1.64
CA GLU A 41 4.76 9.77 -1.21
C GLU A 41 4.50 8.73 -2.33
N ILE A 42 4.53 9.13 -3.60
CA ILE A 42 4.34 8.24 -4.78
C ILE A 42 5.52 7.27 -4.99
N SER A 43 6.40 7.08 -4.00
CA SER A 43 7.56 6.20 -4.07
C SER A 43 7.32 4.80 -3.50
N GLY A 44 6.10 4.50 -3.03
CA GLY A 44 5.74 3.21 -2.47
C GLY A 44 5.63 2.12 -3.54
N ARG A 45 6.25 0.96 -3.30
CA ARG A 45 6.29 -0.17 -4.24
C ARG A 45 5.51 -1.40 -3.81
N THR A 46 5.13 -1.49 -2.54
CA THR A 46 4.41 -2.67 -2.01
C THR A 46 3.00 -2.29 -1.61
N LEU A 47 2.01 -2.95 -2.21
CA LEU A 47 0.61 -2.84 -1.81
C LEU A 47 0.22 -4.05 -0.98
N ASN A 48 -0.44 -3.81 0.15
CA ASN A 48 -0.92 -4.83 1.07
C ASN A 48 -2.44 -4.76 1.15
N LEU A 49 -3.10 -5.91 1.06
CA LEU A 49 -4.51 -6.14 1.33
C LEU A 49 -4.63 -6.87 2.66
N LYS A 50 -5.36 -6.29 3.61
CA LYS A 50 -5.68 -6.89 4.91
C LYS A 50 -7.17 -7.25 4.93
N ILE A 51 -7.47 -8.48 5.33
CA ILE A 51 -8.82 -8.97 5.59
C ILE A 51 -8.83 -9.47 7.03
N LYS A 52 -9.83 -9.06 7.81
CA LYS A 52 -10.12 -9.66 9.11
C LYS A 52 -11.49 -10.29 9.07
N TYR A 53 -11.58 -11.54 9.47
CA TYR A 53 -12.82 -12.28 9.52
C TYR A 53 -13.59 -12.01 10.83
N ALA A 54 -14.85 -12.44 10.89
CA ALA A 54 -15.74 -12.29 12.04
C ALA A 54 -15.22 -13.00 13.31
N ASP A 55 -14.44 -14.07 13.14
CA ASP A 55 -13.73 -14.80 14.20
C ASP A 55 -12.41 -14.13 14.62
N PHE A 56 -12.15 -12.92 14.13
CA PHE A 56 -10.95 -12.10 14.36
C PHE A 56 -9.65 -12.66 13.75
N VAL A 57 -9.70 -13.74 12.97
CA VAL A 57 -8.55 -14.22 12.18
C VAL A 57 -8.22 -13.18 11.10
N GLN A 58 -6.92 -12.91 10.91
CA GLN A 58 -6.45 -11.96 9.91
C GLN A 58 -5.71 -12.66 8.78
N LEU A 59 -6.04 -12.27 7.55
CA LEU A 59 -5.33 -12.62 6.33
C LEU A 59 -4.70 -11.36 5.73
N THR A 60 -3.40 -11.43 5.41
CA THR A 60 -2.73 -10.37 4.64
C THR A 60 -2.16 -10.96 3.36
N ARG A 61 -2.34 -10.25 2.26
CA ARG A 61 -1.72 -10.52 0.96
C ARG A 61 -1.04 -9.25 0.46
N SER A 62 0.03 -9.39 -0.29
CA SER A 62 0.77 -8.25 -0.82
C SER A 62 1.34 -8.52 -2.21
N ILE A 63 1.53 -7.44 -2.96
CA ILE A 63 2.25 -7.42 -4.22
C ILE A 63 3.27 -6.29 -4.15
N THR A 64 4.51 -6.58 -4.50
CA THR A 64 5.56 -5.57 -4.73
C THR A 64 5.78 -5.43 -6.22
N LEU A 65 5.73 -4.19 -6.70
CA LEU A 65 6.02 -3.83 -8.08
C LEU A 65 7.47 -3.33 -8.21
N GLU A 66 8.03 -3.43 -9.41
CA GLU A 66 9.34 -2.85 -9.72
C GLU A 66 9.30 -1.32 -9.63
N ASN A 67 8.24 -0.74 -10.20
CA ASN A 67 7.96 0.70 -10.18
C ASN A 67 6.91 1.04 -9.14
N SER A 68 6.98 2.26 -8.61
CA SER A 68 6.05 2.73 -7.60
C SER A 68 4.61 2.84 -8.10
N PHE A 69 3.66 2.93 -7.15
CA PHE A 69 2.25 3.17 -7.45
C PHE A 69 2.02 4.64 -7.78
N ASP A 70 1.80 4.93 -9.07
CA ASP A 70 1.72 6.26 -9.66
C ASP A 70 0.30 6.73 -10.02
N SER A 71 -0.71 5.89 -9.77
CA SER A 71 -2.12 6.25 -9.98
C SER A 71 -3.05 5.47 -9.04
N GLU A 72 -4.23 6.04 -8.78
CA GLU A 72 -5.34 5.38 -8.09
C GLU A 72 -5.72 4.07 -8.80
N ASP A 73 -5.82 4.09 -10.13
CA ASP A 73 -6.21 2.94 -10.94
C ASP A 73 -5.27 1.75 -10.76
N LYS A 74 -3.95 2.01 -10.67
CA LYS A 74 -2.94 0.97 -10.46
C LYS A 74 -3.01 0.36 -9.07
N ILE A 75 -3.29 1.20 -8.06
CA ILE A 75 -3.54 0.76 -6.68
C ILE A 75 -4.76 -0.16 -6.67
N TYR A 76 -5.88 0.30 -7.25
CA TYR A 76 -7.13 -0.45 -7.29
C TYR A 76 -6.98 -1.76 -8.06
N ALA A 77 -6.41 -1.75 -9.26
CA ALA A 77 -6.21 -2.95 -10.07
C ALA A 77 -5.37 -4.01 -9.33
N THR A 78 -4.32 -3.58 -8.64
CA THR A 78 -3.46 -4.47 -7.85
C THR A 78 -4.19 -5.01 -6.62
N ALA A 79 -4.89 -4.16 -5.88
CA ALA A 79 -5.68 -4.57 -4.72
C ALA A 79 -6.81 -5.52 -5.11
N HIS A 80 -7.51 -5.25 -6.22
CA HIS A 80 -8.56 -6.11 -6.77
C HIS A 80 -7.99 -7.48 -7.17
N SER A 81 -6.82 -7.51 -7.82
CA SER A 81 -6.15 -8.78 -8.13
C SER A 81 -5.73 -9.56 -6.88
N LEU A 82 -5.44 -8.90 -5.76
CA LEU A 82 -5.19 -9.57 -4.49
C LEU A 82 -6.49 -10.15 -3.93
N LEU A 83 -7.57 -9.36 -3.91
CA LEU A 83 -8.87 -9.78 -3.39
C LEU A 83 -9.46 -10.94 -4.20
N SER A 84 -9.34 -10.93 -5.54
CA SER A 84 -9.86 -12.00 -6.40
C SER A 84 -9.15 -13.34 -6.23
N LYS A 85 -7.97 -13.36 -5.61
CA LYS A 85 -7.22 -14.57 -5.26
C LYS A 85 -7.50 -15.08 -3.84
N VAL A 86 -8.34 -14.37 -3.08
CA VAL A 86 -8.73 -14.78 -1.74
C VAL A 86 -9.95 -15.68 -1.83
N GLU A 87 -9.82 -16.89 -1.31
CA GLU A 87 -10.96 -17.72 -0.97
C GLU A 87 -11.53 -17.25 0.39
N LEU A 88 -12.77 -16.78 0.41
CA LEU A 88 -13.42 -16.34 1.63
C LEU A 88 -13.86 -17.56 2.44
N VAL A 89 -13.13 -17.85 3.51
CA VAL A 89 -13.42 -18.97 4.42
C VAL A 89 -14.41 -18.62 5.54
N ASN A 90 -14.70 -17.32 5.72
CA ASN A 90 -15.61 -16.78 6.72
C ASN A 90 -16.07 -15.37 6.31
N LYS A 91 -17.09 -14.81 6.99
CA LYS A 91 -17.51 -13.42 6.82
C LYS A 91 -16.41 -12.46 7.20
N VAL A 92 -16.29 -11.37 6.46
CA VAL A 92 -15.28 -10.32 6.62
C VAL A 92 -15.84 -9.20 7.48
N ARG A 93 -15.09 -8.83 8.52
CA ARG A 93 -15.43 -7.75 9.45
C ARG A 93 -14.63 -6.48 9.19
N LEU A 94 -13.46 -6.59 8.56
CA LEU A 94 -12.61 -5.46 8.22
C LEU A 94 -11.86 -5.73 6.92
N LEU A 95 -11.79 -4.69 6.10
CA LEU A 95 -10.94 -4.65 4.92
C LEU A 95 -9.98 -3.46 5.02
N GLY A 96 -8.72 -3.66 4.65
CA GLY A 96 -7.71 -2.61 4.68
C GLY A 96 -6.76 -2.69 3.51
N VAL A 97 -6.31 -1.53 3.05
CA VAL A 97 -5.28 -1.39 2.02
C VAL A 97 -4.19 -0.46 2.51
N SER A 98 -2.93 -0.83 2.26
CA SER A 98 -1.80 0.01 2.59
C SER A 98 -0.70 -0.08 1.55
N ILE A 99 0.03 1.02 1.38
CA ILE A 99 1.28 1.06 0.63
C ILE A 99 2.45 1.15 1.61
N SER A 100 3.50 0.41 1.30
CA SER A 100 4.77 0.41 2.02
C SER A 100 5.93 0.33 1.02
N ASN A 101 7.16 0.23 1.54
CA ASN A 101 8.39 0.24 0.73
C ASN A 101 8.50 1.52 -0.11
N PHE A 102 8.38 2.66 0.56
CA PHE A 102 8.59 3.98 -0.03
C PHE A 102 10.09 4.18 -0.25
N VAL A 103 10.51 4.45 -1.48
CA VAL A 103 11.88 4.88 -1.75
C VAL A 103 12.03 6.32 -1.26
N GLU A 104 12.99 6.57 -0.38
CA GLU A 104 13.36 7.95 -0.03
C GLU A 104 14.06 8.58 -1.24
N GLU A 105 13.84 9.87 -1.51
CA GLU A 105 14.54 10.62 -2.60
C GLU A 105 16.08 10.56 -2.49
N ALA A 106 16.63 10.06 -1.38
CA ALA A 106 18.05 9.90 -1.15
C ALA A 106 18.70 8.68 -1.85
N ASP A 107 17.91 7.77 -2.44
CA ASP A 107 18.41 6.51 -3.03
C ASP A 107 18.66 6.58 -4.55
N PHE A 108 18.56 7.77 -5.15
CA PHE A 108 19.26 7.99 -6.42
C PHE A 108 20.76 7.99 -6.11
N PRO A 109 21.60 7.16 -6.75
CA PRO A 109 23.03 7.41 -6.72
C PRO A 109 23.20 8.82 -7.28
N LYS A 110 23.58 9.76 -6.41
CA LYS A 110 24.13 11.03 -6.87
C LYS A 110 25.37 10.64 -7.66
N GLU A 111 25.25 10.54 -8.98
CA GLU A 111 26.39 10.52 -9.87
C GLU A 111 27.37 11.58 -9.36
N GLY A 112 28.61 11.13 -9.15
CA GLY A 112 29.53 11.73 -8.20
C GLY A 112 29.63 13.25 -8.29
N ILE A 113 29.09 13.93 -7.27
CA ILE A 113 29.69 15.18 -6.84
C ILE A 113 30.84 14.77 -5.92
N GLN A 114 31.99 14.50 -6.53
CA GLN A 114 33.26 14.47 -5.82
C GLN A 114 33.50 15.89 -5.30
N LEU A 115 33.11 16.13 -4.05
CA LEU A 115 33.65 17.25 -3.28
C LEU A 115 35.14 16.95 -3.12
N ALA A 116 35.97 17.64 -3.92
CA ALA A 116 37.40 17.68 -3.71
C ALA A 116 37.65 18.24 -2.30
N LEU A 117 37.87 17.34 -1.35
CA LEU A 117 38.34 17.69 -0.02
C LEU A 117 39.81 18.08 -0.18
N PHE A 118 40.11 19.35 0.11
CA PHE A 118 41.45 19.91 0.02
C PHE A 118 42.45 19.09 0.85
N GLU A 119 43.39 18.41 0.19
CA GLU A 119 44.69 18.11 0.77
C GLU A 119 45.56 19.35 0.58
N GLN A 120 45.83 20.08 1.65
CA GLN A 120 47.09 20.84 1.77
C GLN A 120 47.62 20.69 3.20
N HIS A 121 48.50 19.71 3.37
CA HIS A 121 49.67 19.83 4.23
C HIS A 121 50.79 20.45 3.38
N PRO A 122 51.66 21.31 3.93
CA PRO A 122 52.58 20.94 5.01
C PRO A 122 52.28 21.59 6.36
#